data_AF-A0A3B9XR39-F1
#
_entry.id   AF-A0A3B9XR39-F1
#
_cell.length_a   1.000
_cell.length_b   1.000
_cell.length_c   1.000
_cell.angle_alpha   90.00
_cell.angle_beta   90.00
_cell.angle_gamma   90.00
#
_symmetry.space_group_name_H-M   'P 1'
#
loop_
_entity.id
_entity.type
_entity.pdbx_description
1 polymer ?
#
loop_
_entity_poly.entity_id
_entity_poly.type
_entity_poly.pdbx_seq_one_letter_code
_entity_poly.pdbx_strand_id
1 'polypeptide(L)' 'IQRVDVICPAFAADCLETLEEIEEQNKVTFLEAGGKAYHYIPCLNDRPDHITMLSDLILERAKAWL' A
#
# COMPACT_ATOMS: atom_id res chain seq x y z
N ILE A 1 -1.39 3.89 -22.39
CA ILE A 1 -1.94 4.41 -21.10
C ILE A 1 -1.12 5.63 -20.72
N GLN A 2 -1.72 6.77 -20.34
CA GLN A 2 -0.95 8.00 -20.04
C GLN A 2 -0.64 8.16 -18.55
N ARG A 3 -1.48 7.64 -17.66
CA ARG A 3 -1.31 7.74 -16.20
C ARG A 3 -1.66 6.41 -15.53
N VAL A 4 -0.95 6.11 -14.45
CA VAL A 4 -1.29 5.04 -13.49
C VAL A 4 -1.19 5.53 -12.05
N ASP A 5 -2.12 5.07 -11.22
CA ASP A 5 -2.08 5.17 -9.77
C ASP A 5 -2.02 3.73 -9.23
N VAL A 6 -1.05 3.44 -8.37
CA VAL A 6 -0.69 2.06 -7.98
C VAL A 6 -0.82 1.89 -6.47
N ILE A 7 -1.44 0.78 -6.06
CA ILE A 7 -1.55 0.33 -4.67
C ILE A 7 -0.92 -1.07 -4.53
N CYS A 8 -0.42 -1.40 -3.34
CA CYS A 8 0.03 -2.75 -2.98
C CYS A 8 -0.92 -3.37 -1.94
N PRO A 9 -2.10 -3.89 -2.33
CA PRO A 9 -3.17 -4.27 -1.39
C PRO A 9 -2.84 -5.49 -0.51
N ALA A 10 -1.80 -6.25 -0.87
CA ALA A 10 -1.32 -7.37 -0.06
C ALA A 10 -0.42 -6.92 1.12
N PHE A 11 -0.07 -5.64 1.19
CA PHE A 11 0.83 -5.08 2.20
C PHE A 11 0.12 -4.01 3.03
N ALA A 12 0.08 -4.22 4.35
CA ALA A 12 -0.45 -3.24 5.30
C ALA A 12 0.57 -2.13 5.61
N ALA A 13 1.86 -2.43 5.49
CA ALA A 13 2.97 -1.50 5.72
C ALA A 13 3.98 -1.61 4.58
N ASP A 14 4.69 -0.52 4.34
CA ASP A 14 5.73 -0.46 3.32
C ASP A 14 6.94 -1.33 3.66
N CYS A 15 7.52 -1.94 2.62
CA CYS A 15 8.69 -2.80 2.69
C CYS A 15 9.59 -2.56 1.47
N LEU A 16 10.62 -3.39 1.31
CA LEU A 16 11.57 -3.26 0.21
C LEU A 16 10.86 -3.35 -1.14
N GLU A 17 9.98 -4.33 -1.29
CA GLU A 17 9.25 -4.58 -2.52
C GLU A 17 8.32 -3.40 -2.88
N THR A 18 7.68 -2.75 -1.90
CA THR A 18 6.78 -1.64 -2.21
C THR A 18 7.52 -0.36 -2.58
N LEU A 19 8.61 -0.04 -1.88
CA LEU A 19 9.37 1.20 -2.10
C LEU A 19 10.33 1.08 -3.29
N GLU A 20 11.15 0.04 -3.33
CA GLU A 20 12.18 -0.07 -4.35
C GLU A 20 11.60 -0.58 -5.67
N GLU A 21 10.85 -1.69 -5.65
CA GLU A 21 10.39 -2.31 -6.89
C GLU A 21 9.16 -1.58 -7.45
N ILE A 22 8.16 -1.30 -6.62
CA ILE A 22 6.91 -0.69 -7.09
C ILE A 22 7.03 0.83 -7.25
N GLU A 23 7.44 1.57 -6.23
CA GLU A 23 7.49 3.04 -6.31
C GLU A 23 8.60 3.54 -7.24
N GLU A 24 9.80 2.97 -7.16
CA GLU A 24 10.96 3.46 -7.93
C GLU A 24 11.11 2.75 -9.29
N GLN A 25 11.37 1.44 -9.31
CA GLN A 25 11.75 0.72 -10.54
C GLN A 25 10.60 0.67 -11.58
N ASN A 26 9.37 0.38 -11.13
CA ASN A 26 8.21 0.36 -12.03
C ASN A 26 7.84 1.74 -12.55
N LYS A 27 8.05 2.80 -11.76
CA LYS A 27 7.87 4.19 -12.21
C LYS A 27 8.80 4.53 -13.35
N VAL A 28 10.09 4.20 -13.22
CA VAL A 28 11.08 4.38 -14.30
C VAL A 28 10.63 3.62 -15.55
N THR A 29 10.32 2.33 -15.40
CA THR A 29 9.86 1.47 -16.49
C THR A 29 8.64 2.04 -17.22
N PHE A 30 7.65 2.55 -16.48
CA PHE A 30 6.43 3.12 -17.06
C PHE A 30 6.70 4.41 -17.84
N LEU A 31 7.54 5.30 -17.31
CA LEU A 31 7.87 6.57 -17.95
C LEU A 31 8.72 6.36 -19.22
N GLU A 32 9.68 5.43 -19.18
CA GLU A 32 10.49 5.06 -20.34
C GLU A 32 9.64 4.44 -21.47
N ALA A 33 8.58 3.72 -21.13
CA ALA A 33 7.61 3.18 -22.09
C ALA A 33 6.66 4.26 -22.68
N GLY A 34 6.87 5.56 -22.39
CA GLY A 34 6.06 6.67 -22.88
C GLY A 34 4.85 7.02 -22.01
N GLY A 35 4.77 6.46 -20.80
CA GLY A 35 3.86 6.91 -19.76
C GLY A 35 4.17 8.34 -19.31
N LYS A 36 3.16 9.08 -18.82
CA LYS A 36 3.33 10.50 -18.45
C LYS A 36 3.26 10.75 -16.95
N ALA A 37 2.46 9.97 -16.23
CA ALA A 37 2.29 10.15 -14.79
C ALA A 37 2.18 8.80 -14.09
N TYR A 38 3.01 8.62 -13.06
CA TYR A 38 3.00 7.45 -12.19
C TYR A 38 2.89 7.95 -10.76
N HIS A 39 1.94 7.42 -10.01
CA HIS A 39 1.73 7.77 -8.62
C HIS A 39 1.57 6.50 -7.80
N TYR A 40 2.54 6.24 -6.94
CA TYR A 40 2.44 5.22 -5.93
C TYR A 40 1.60 5.76 -4.76
N ILE A 41 0.63 4.97 -4.30
CA ILE A 41 -0.16 5.25 -3.10
C ILE A 41 0.44 4.40 -1.97
N PRO A 42 1.02 5.03 -0.92
CA PRO A 42 1.65 4.32 0.18
C PRO A 42 0.73 3.31 0.85
N CYS A 43 1.34 2.28 1.43
CA CYS A 43 0.64 1.36 2.31
C CYS A 43 -0.02 2.08 3.49
N LEU A 44 -0.91 1.38 4.20
CA LEU A 44 -1.65 1.96 5.31
C LEU A 44 -0.74 2.39 6.47
N ASN A 45 0.40 1.72 6.66
CA ASN A 45 1.41 2.07 7.66
C ASN A 45 0.78 2.33 9.05
N ASP A 46 1.11 3.47 9.66
CA ASP A 46 0.66 3.91 10.97
C ASP A 46 -0.63 4.74 10.95
N ARG A 47 -1.40 4.71 9.84
CA ARG A 47 -2.62 5.51 9.70
C ARG A 47 -3.60 5.19 10.86
N PRO A 48 -4.13 6.20 11.57
CA PRO A 48 -4.93 5.97 12.78
C PRO A 48 -6.18 5.09 12.56
N ASP A 49 -6.84 5.22 11.41
CA ASP A 49 -8.01 4.41 11.05
C ASP A 49 -7.65 2.94 10.74
N HIS A 50 -6.46 2.67 10.19
CA HIS A 50 -5.94 1.32 9.99
C HIS A 50 -5.69 0.62 11.34
N ILE A 51 -5.02 1.32 12.26
CA ILE A 51 -4.77 0.81 13.62
C ILE A 51 -6.09 0.60 14.37
N THR A 52 -7.03 1.54 14.26
CA THR A 52 -8.36 1.42 14.87
C THR A 52 -9.10 0.19 14.35
N MET A 53 -9.15 0.01 13.03
CA MET A 53 -9.79 -1.14 12.39
C MET A 53 -9.18 -2.47 12.87
N LEU A 54 -7.85 -2.58 12.92
CA LEU A 54 -7.18 -3.78 13.43
C LEU A 54 -7.50 -4.03 14.91
N SER A 55 -7.51 -2.97 15.73
CA SER A 55 -7.83 -3.06 17.16
C SER A 55 -9.25 -3.56 17.38
N ASP A 56 -10.22 -2.99 16.65
CA ASP A 56 -11.62 -3.39 16.72
C ASP A 56 -11.81 -4.84 16.30
N LEU A 57 -11.14 -5.27 15.22
CA LEU A 57 -11.16 -6.65 14.75
C LEU A 57 -10.61 -7.62 15.80
N ILE A 58 -9.48 -7.30 16.43
CA ILE A 58 -8.88 -8.13 17.49
C ILE A 58 -9.83 -8.21 18.69
N LEU A 59 -10.36 -7.09 19.15
CA LEU A 59 -11.29 -7.04 20.29
C LEU A 59 -12.57 -7.83 20.01
N GLU A 60 -13.11 -7.75 18.79
CA GLU A 60 -14.28 -8.54 18.39
C GLU A 60 -13.99 -10.05 18.47
N ARG A 61 -12.83 -10.50 17.95
CA ARG A 61 -12.46 -11.91 17.93
C ARG A 61 -12.09 -12.45 19.32
N ALA A 62 -11.46 -11.62 20.14
CA ALA A 62 -11.06 -11.97 21.51
C ALA A 62 -12.25 -12.13 22.46
N LYS A 63 -13.43 -11.55 22.17
CA LYS A 63 -14.65 -11.73 22.98
C LYS A 63 -15.04 -13.18 23.22
N ALA A 64 -14.71 -14.09 22.30
CA ALA A 64 -15.00 -15.52 22.48
C ALA A 64 -14.06 -16.20 23.50
N TRP A 65 -13.00 -15.53 23.92
CA TRP A 65 -11.95 -16.03 24.81
C TRP A 65 -11.99 -15.35 26.20
N LEU A 66 -12.80 -14.31 26.36
CA LEU A 66 -13.04 -13.57 27.60
C LEU A 66 -14.39 -13.98 28.21
#